data_AF-A0A4Q2YYA1-F1
#
_entry.id   AF-A0A4Q2YYA1-F1
#
_cell.length_a   1.000
_cell.length_b   1.000
_cell.length_c   1.000
_cell.angle_alpha   90.00
_cell.angle_beta   90.00
_cell.angle_gamma   90.00
#
_symmetry.space_group_name_H-M   'P 1'
#
loop_
_entity.id
_entity.type
_entity.pdbx_description
1 polymer ?
#
loop_
_entity_poly.entity_id
_entity_poly.type
_entity_poly.pdbx_seq_one_letter_code
_entity_poly.pdbx_strand_id
1 'polypeptide(L)'
;SSRVVSIHLHAPPEQIEDPQVMAMDDWRRVKSALDVLGEDERRCLELAVFLEYSHSEISERLGTPLGTVKNRLRRALEKVRNQLSRHEF
;
A
#
# COMPACT_ATOMS: atom_id res chain seq x y z
N SER A 1 -23.11 39.99 -41.92
CA SER A 1 -23.98 38.88 -41.51
C SER A 1 -23.16 37.95 -40.63
N SER A 2 -23.58 37.79 -39.37
CA SER A 2 -22.79 37.23 -38.26
C SER A 2 -22.37 35.77 -38.48
N ARG A 3 -21.10 35.50 -38.14
CA ARG A 3 -20.51 34.17 -38.10
C ARG A 3 -20.73 33.59 -36.70
N VAL A 4 -21.56 32.56 -36.61
CA VAL A 4 -21.73 31.75 -35.41
C VAL A 4 -20.49 30.88 -35.24
N VAL A 5 -19.72 31.11 -34.19
CA VAL A 5 -18.78 30.12 -33.64
C VAL A 5 -19.06 30.03 -32.16
N SER A 6 -20.03 29.18 -31.81
CA SER A 6 -20.24 28.75 -30.44
C SER A 6 -19.08 27.84 -30.04
N ILE A 7 -18.04 28.45 -29.48
CA ILE A 7 -17.01 27.74 -28.73
C ILE A 7 -17.64 27.22 -27.43
N HIS A 8 -18.18 26.00 -27.48
CA HIS A 8 -18.38 25.20 -26.26
C HIS A 8 -17.00 24.77 -25.77
N LEU A 9 -16.37 25.62 -24.96
CA LEU A 9 -15.24 25.21 -24.13
C LEU A 9 -15.80 24.40 -22.96
N HIS A 10 -16.17 23.15 -23.19
CA HIS A 10 -16.29 22.18 -22.12
C HIS A 10 -14.87 21.73 -21.80
N ALA A 11 -14.18 22.47 -20.93
CA ALA A 11 -13.06 21.91 -20.20
C ALA A 11 -13.61 20.64 -19.52
N PRO A 12 -13.00 19.45 -19.74
CA PRO A 12 -13.44 18.27 -19.03
C PRO A 12 -13.38 18.60 -17.54
N PRO A 13 -14.43 18.27 -16.76
CA PRO A 13 -14.35 18.47 -15.33
C PRO A 13 -13.10 17.75 -14.87
N GLU A 14 -12.17 18.51 -14.31
CA GLU A 14 -11.10 18.02 -13.48
C GLU A 14 -11.69 16.85 -12.67
N GLN A 15 -11.13 15.65 -12.83
CA GLN A 15 -11.63 14.44 -12.17
C GLN A 15 -11.43 14.62 -10.67
N ILE A 16 -12.37 15.30 -10.01
CA ILE A 16 -12.45 15.35 -8.56
C ILE A 16 -12.93 13.96 -8.16
N GLU A 17 -11.99 13.06 -7.93
CA GLU A 17 -12.30 11.77 -7.31
C GLU A 17 -12.87 12.05 -5.93
N ASP A 18 -14.03 11.45 -5.65
CA ASP A 18 -14.67 11.58 -4.34
C ASP A 18 -13.68 11.12 -3.24
N PRO A 19 -13.45 11.91 -2.19
CA PRO A 19 -12.53 11.54 -1.11
C PRO A 19 -12.80 10.17 -0.48
N GLN A 20 -14.06 9.73 -0.43
CA GLN A 20 -14.41 8.39 0.02
C GLN A 20 -13.98 7.31 -0.98
N VAL A 21 -14.10 7.58 -2.29
CA VAL A 21 -13.67 6.66 -3.35
C VAL A 21 -12.15 6.52 -3.36
N MET A 22 -11.41 7.62 -3.21
CA MET A 22 -9.94 7.58 -3.09
C MET A 22 -9.50 6.73 -1.89
N ALA A 23 -10.09 6.96 -0.71
CA ALA A 23 -9.77 6.19 0.50
C ALA A 23 -10.09 4.69 0.35
N MET A 24 -11.18 4.34 -0.34
CA MET A 24 -11.53 2.95 -0.64
C MET A 24 -10.54 2.30 -1.60
N ASP A 25 -10.03 3.04 -2.59
CA ASP A 25 -9.02 2.53 -3.52
C ASP A 25 -7.66 2.33 -2.84
N ASP A 26 -7.23 3.30 -2.02
CA ASP A 26 -6.02 3.20 -1.20
C ASP A 26 -6.07 1.97 -0.28
N TRP A 27 -7.21 1.78 0.41
CA TRP A 27 -7.43 0.60 1.24
C TRP A 27 -7.33 -0.70 0.43
N ARG A 28 -7.92 -0.75 -0.77
CA ARG A 28 -7.86 -1.91 -1.65
C ARG A 28 -6.43 -2.22 -2.11
N ARG A 29 -5.63 -1.20 -2.42
CA ARG A 29 -4.20 -1.34 -2.78
C ARG A 29 -3.39 -1.87 -1.62
N VAL A 30 -3.55 -1.28 -0.43
CA VAL A 30 -2.88 -1.74 0.80
C VAL A 30 -3.25 -3.18 1.12
N LYS A 31 -4.54 -3.54 1.07
CA LYS A 31 -5.00 -4.90 1.31
C LYS A 31 -4.36 -5.90 0.34
N SER A 32 -4.37 -5.58 -0.97
CA SER A 32 -3.75 -6.43 -1.99
C SER A 32 -2.25 -6.60 -1.77
N ALA A 33 -1.57 -5.54 -1.32
CA ALA A 33 -0.15 -5.59 -0.99
C ALA A 33 0.17 -6.44 0.25
N LEU A 34 -0.76 -6.54 1.21
CA LEU A 34 -0.61 -7.43 2.37
C LEU A 34 -0.96 -8.89 2.05
N ASP A 35 -1.86 -9.13 1.09
CA ASP A 35 -2.29 -10.49 0.70
C ASP A 35 -1.19 -11.29 -0.05
N VAL A 36 -0.15 -10.64 -0.57
CA VAL A 36 1.01 -11.32 -1.18
C VAL A 36 2.06 -11.79 -0.17
N LEU A 37 1.92 -11.43 1.10
CA LEU A 37 2.85 -11.81 2.15
C LEU A 37 2.60 -13.24 2.60
N GLY A 38 3.68 -13.99 2.84
CA GLY A 38 3.57 -15.25 3.58
C GLY A 38 3.16 -14.98 5.02
N GLU A 39 2.53 -15.94 5.69
CA GLU A 39 2.03 -15.78 7.07
C GLU A 39 3.12 -15.27 8.03
N ASP A 40 4.30 -15.85 7.96
CA ASP A 40 5.46 -15.46 8.77
C ASP A 40 5.97 -14.03 8.48
N GLU A 41 5.91 -13.60 7.22
CA GLU A 41 6.32 -12.26 6.81
C GLU A 41 5.31 -11.22 7.29
N ARG A 42 4.01 -11.52 7.10
CA ARG A 42 2.90 -10.70 7.57
C ARG A 42 2.93 -10.54 9.08
N ARG A 43 3.09 -11.65 9.81
CA ARG A 43 3.14 -11.63 11.28
C ARG A 43 4.30 -10.81 11.81
N CYS A 44 5.50 -10.92 11.21
CA CYS A 44 6.62 -10.06 11.57
C CYS A 44 6.32 -8.58 11.28
N LEU A 45 5.75 -8.28 10.11
CA LEU A 45 5.43 -6.91 9.71
C LEU A 45 4.38 -6.28 10.62
N GLU A 46 3.33 -7.03 10.99
CA GLU A 46 2.27 -6.56 11.89
C GLU A 46 2.82 -6.24 13.28
N LEU A 47 3.68 -7.10 13.83
CA LEU A 47 4.32 -6.85 15.12
C LEU A 47 5.22 -5.60 15.10
N ALA A 48 5.93 -5.37 13.99
CA ALA A 48 6.85 -4.24 13.87
C ALA A 48 6.11 -2.90 13.64
N VAL A 49 5.06 -2.90 12.83
CA VAL A 49 4.40 -1.67 12.36
C VAL A 49 3.19 -1.31 13.22
N PHE A 50 2.33 -2.27 13.57
CA PHE A 50 1.10 -1.99 14.32
C PHE A 50 1.28 -2.07 15.83
N LEU A 51 2.24 -2.89 16.27
CA LEU A 51 2.50 -3.13 17.70
C LEU A 51 3.86 -2.57 18.15
N GLU A 52 4.57 -1.88 17.25
CA GLU A 52 5.82 -1.14 17.53
C GLU A 52 6.92 -1.97 18.20
N TYR A 53 6.90 -3.31 18.03
CA TYR A 53 7.93 -4.16 18.60
C TYR A 53 9.25 -4.03 17.86
N SER A 54 10.35 -3.99 18.61
CA SER A 54 11.69 -4.10 18.05
C SER A 54 11.94 -5.49 17.44
N HIS A 55 12.90 -5.59 16.53
CA HIS A 55 13.26 -6.88 15.93
C HIS A 55 13.67 -7.95 16.97
N SER A 56 14.29 -7.54 18.08
CA SER A 56 14.65 -8.40 19.21
C SER A 56 13.41 -8.91 19.94
N GLU A 57 12.45 -8.03 20.27
CA GLU A 57 11.21 -8.44 20.93
C GLU A 57 10.37 -9.38 20.06
N ILE A 58 10.37 -9.15 18.74
CA ILE A 58 9.73 -10.07 17.77
C ILE A 58 10.43 -11.43 17.77
N SER A 59 11.77 -11.43 17.80
CA SER A 59 12.58 -12.65 17.84
C SER A 59 12.26 -13.50 19.07
N GLU A 60 12.18 -12.87 20.24
CA GLU A 60 11.79 -13.52 21.50
C GLU A 60 10.35 -14.02 21.47
N ARG A 61 9.40 -13.16 21.06
CA ARG A 61 7.97 -13.49 21.02
C ARG A 61 7.64 -14.64 20.06
N LEU A 62 8.35 -14.74 18.95
CA LEU A 62 8.13 -15.77 17.93
C LEU A 62 9.06 -16.98 18.07
N GLY A 63 9.97 -17.00 19.06
CA GLY A 63 10.98 -18.07 19.20
C GLY A 63 11.84 -18.26 17.95
N THR A 64 12.03 -17.21 17.16
CA THR A 64 12.64 -17.26 15.83
C THR A 64 13.94 -16.46 15.84
N PRO A 65 15.05 -16.91 15.22
CA PRO A 65 16.31 -16.16 15.24
C PRO A 65 16.19 -14.72 14.70
N LEU A 66 16.88 -13.77 15.33
CA LEU A 66 16.86 -12.35 14.96
C LEU A 66 17.19 -12.11 13.47
N GLY A 67 18.15 -12.88 12.93
CA GLY A 67 18.50 -12.82 11.51
C GLY A 67 17.34 -13.24 10.59
N THR A 68 16.55 -14.23 11.00
CA THR A 68 15.35 -14.68 10.29
C THR A 68 14.24 -13.63 10.37
N VAL A 69 14.04 -13.00 11.53
CA VAL A 69 13.08 -11.87 11.69
C VAL A 69 13.42 -10.73 10.74
N LYS A 70 14.68 -10.28 10.73
CA LYS A 70 15.16 -9.22 9.83
C LYS A 70 14.95 -9.60 8.36
N ASN A 71 15.24 -10.84 7.98
CA ASN A 71 15.08 -11.31 6.60
C ASN A 71 13.60 -11.40 6.18
N ARG A 72 12.71 -11.83 7.08
CA ARG A 72 11.25 -11.83 6.86
C ARG A 72 10.72 -10.40 6.67
N LEU A 73 11.11 -9.47 7.54
CA LEU A 73 10.72 -8.06 7.44
C LEU A 73 11.20 -7.42 6.15
N ARG A 74 12.48 -7.63 5.79
CA ARG A 74 13.04 -7.14 4.52
C ARG A 74 12.22 -7.65 3.32
N ARG A 75 11.93 -8.96 3.27
CA ARG A 75 11.13 -9.56 2.19
C ARG A 75 9.69 -9.04 2.18
N ALA A 76 9.08 -8.87 3.35
CA ALA A 76 7.74 -8.32 3.47
C ALA A 76 7.66 -6.91 2.89
N LEU A 77 8.59 -6.03 3.29
CA LEU A 77 8.66 -4.65 2.82
C LEU A 77 8.94 -4.58 1.30
N GLU A 78 9.82 -5.43 0.78
CA GLU A 78 10.07 -5.54 -0.66
C GLU A 78 8.81 -5.94 -1.43
N LYS A 79 8.07 -6.94 -0.96
CA LYS A 79 6.83 -7.41 -1.59
C LYS A 79 5.74 -6.33 -1.55
N VAL A 80 5.52 -5.70 -0.40
CA VAL A 80 4.55 -4.61 -0.23
C VAL A 80 4.88 -3.46 -1.17
N ARG A 81 6.14 -2.98 -1.16
CA ARG A 81 6.59 -1.92 -2.08
C ARG A 81 6.35 -2.31 -3.53
N ASN A 82 6.74 -3.51 -3.93
CA ASN A 82 6.58 -3.96 -5.31
C ASN A 82 5.11 -4.06 -5.74
N GLN A 83 4.20 -4.43 -4.82
CA GLN A 83 2.76 -4.44 -5.12
C GLN A 83 2.20 -3.03 -5.24
N LEU A 84 2.52 -2.14 -4.31
CA LEU A 84 2.04 -0.76 -4.36
C LEU A 84 2.56 -0.03 -5.61
N SER A 85 3.83 -0.23 -5.99
CA SER A 85 4.40 0.35 -7.21
C SER A 85 3.81 -0.21 -8.51
N ARG A 86 3.20 -1.40 -8.50
CA ARG A 86 2.50 -1.96 -9.68
C ARG A 86 1.15 -1.28 -9.93
N HIS A 87 0.60 -0.59 -8.94
CA HIS A 87 -0.67 0.15 -9.03
C HIS A 87 -0.50 1.64 -9.36
N GLU A 88 0.74 2.09 -9.62
CA GLU A 88 1.07 3.51 -9.90
C GLU A 88 0.99 3.87 -11.41
N PHE A 89 0.41 3.03 -12.27
CA PHE A 89 0.25 3.28 -13.72
C PHE A 89 -1.08 2.79 -14.28
#